data_AF-A0A846Q6H6-F1
#
_entry.id   AF-A0A846Q6H6-F1
#
_cell.length_a   1.000
_cell.length_b   1.000
_cell.length_c   1.000
_cell.angle_alpha   90.00
_cell.angle_beta   90.00
_cell.angle_gamma   90.00
#
_symmetry.space_group_name_H-M   'P 1'
#
loop_
_entity.id
_entity.type
_entity.pdbx_description
1 polymer ?
#
loop_
_entity_poly.entity_id
_entity_poly.type
_entity_poly.pdbx_seq_one_letter_code
_entity_poly.pdbx_strand_id
1 'polypeptide(L)'
;MREYIPGDRFRDINWKSSSRLSQLITRISPYTQEKTRQILIVFRHYRSEGRETADSIVHLNQLKSWLLYFMRRVKNENPEYQFIVETGRGLCPIETEEDIDSFSQDLSTLFFQSEPPSYQDDPAVNEVYIFSTPYDEKLPNALARYRKIQTHVFRTVPRTAEGEMGITVHLFEKPKSMGFPGSWFLFKDHMDVNPEIGGPVKGRIEEYPIEVKRFSF
;
A
#
# COMPACT_ATOMS: atom_id res chain seq x y z
N MET A 1 -5.02 -30.58 47.38
CA MET A 1 -4.62 -31.59 46.39
C MET A 1 -5.18 -32.93 46.89
N ARG A 2 -6.10 -33.57 46.17
CA ARG A 2 -6.79 -34.80 46.64
C ARG A 2 -5.89 -36.01 46.37
N GLU A 3 -5.66 -36.85 47.38
CA GLU A 3 -4.91 -38.11 47.26
C GLU A 3 -5.57 -39.04 46.24
N TYR A 4 -4.75 -39.77 45.48
CA TYR A 4 -5.21 -40.72 44.48
C TYR A 4 -5.76 -41.97 45.17
N ILE A 5 -7.04 -42.27 44.91
CA ILE A 5 -7.68 -43.50 45.39
C ILE A 5 -7.66 -44.52 44.24
N PRO A 6 -7.06 -45.72 44.43
CA PRO A 6 -7.09 -46.77 43.43
C PRO A 6 -8.53 -47.14 43.05
N GLY A 7 -8.88 -47.04 41.77
CA GLY A 7 -10.23 -47.33 41.25
C GLY A 7 -11.03 -46.12 40.75
N ASP A 8 -10.43 -44.92 40.73
CA ASP A 8 -11.04 -43.71 40.15
C ASP A 8 -11.12 -43.77 38.61
N ARG A 9 -12.19 -44.42 38.13
CA ARG A 9 -12.46 -44.63 36.70
C ARG A 9 -12.58 -43.32 35.91
N PHE A 10 -13.03 -42.23 36.52
CA PHE A 10 -13.20 -40.95 35.81
C PHE A 10 -11.85 -40.30 35.52
N ARG A 11 -10.90 -40.38 36.46
CA ARG A 11 -9.51 -39.93 36.25
C ARG A 11 -8.77 -40.85 35.28
N ASP A 12 -9.06 -42.15 35.32
CA ASP A 12 -8.55 -43.14 34.37
C ASP A 12 -9.11 -42.98 32.93
N ILE A 13 -10.32 -42.47 32.79
CA ILE A 13 -10.89 -42.09 31.49
C ILE A 13 -10.23 -40.79 31.02
N ASN A 14 -10.05 -39.80 31.89
CA ASN A 14 -9.45 -38.52 31.54
C ASN A 14 -8.01 -38.63 31.05
N TRP A 15 -7.15 -39.48 31.64
CA TRP A 15 -5.77 -39.63 31.13
C TRP A 15 -5.73 -40.37 29.77
N LYS A 16 -6.60 -41.36 29.54
CA LYS A 16 -6.68 -42.08 28.26
C LYS A 16 -7.25 -41.20 27.14
N SER A 17 -8.26 -40.38 27.46
CA SER A 17 -8.83 -39.41 26.53
C SER A 17 -7.84 -38.29 26.21
N SER A 18 -7.08 -37.80 27.20
CA SER A 18 -6.04 -36.78 26.99
C SER A 18 -4.89 -37.30 26.12
N SER A 19 -4.50 -38.57 26.29
CA SER A 19 -3.48 -39.22 25.46
C SER A 19 -3.94 -39.37 24.00
N ARG A 20 -5.18 -39.82 23.77
CA ARG A 20 -5.74 -39.93 22.40
C ARG A 20 -5.98 -38.57 21.74
N LEU A 21 -6.41 -37.54 22.48
CA LEU A 21 -6.54 -36.17 21.97
C LEU A 21 -5.18 -35.58 21.59
N SER A 22 -4.13 -35.81 22.39
CA SER A 22 -2.77 -35.38 22.07
C SER A 22 -2.22 -36.04 20.80
N GLN A 23 -2.62 -37.29 20.52
CA GLN A 23 -2.29 -37.99 19.27
C GLN A 23 -3.12 -37.50 18.08
N LEU A 24 -4.32 -36.95 18.30
CA LEU A 24 -5.17 -36.35 17.25
C LEU A 24 -4.68 -34.95 16.84
N ILE A 25 -4.10 -34.19 17.77
CA ILE A 25 -3.56 -32.83 17.54
C ILE A 25 -2.24 -32.86 16.74
N THR A 26 -1.59 -34.02 16.59
CA THR A 26 -0.25 -34.14 15.98
C THR A 26 -0.25 -34.72 14.56
N ARG A 27 -1.43 -34.93 13.95
CA ARG A 27 -1.55 -35.43 12.57
C ARG A 27 -1.55 -34.35 11.49
N ILE A 28 -1.32 -33.09 11.86
CA ILE A 28 -0.90 -32.09 10.89
C ILE A 28 0.62 -32.26 10.75
N SER A 29 1.02 -32.77 9.60
CA SER A 29 2.42 -32.91 9.22
C SER A 29 3.19 -31.60 9.49
N PRO A 30 4.35 -31.61 10.17
CA PRO A 30 5.21 -30.42 10.31
C PRO A 30 6.00 -30.16 9.03
N TYR A 31 5.54 -30.69 7.89
CA TYR A 31 5.98 -30.26 6.58
C TYR A 31 5.53 -28.80 6.44
N THR A 32 6.47 -27.93 6.80
CA THR A 32 6.76 -26.65 6.17
C THR A 32 5.59 -26.20 5.30
N GLN A 33 4.54 -25.66 5.94
CA GLN A 33 3.66 -24.75 5.21
C GLN A 33 4.62 -23.70 4.67
N GLU A 34 4.89 -23.75 3.37
CA GLU A 34 5.52 -22.64 2.68
C GLU A 34 4.67 -21.45 3.06
N LYS A 35 5.19 -20.62 3.97
CA LYS A 35 4.46 -19.46 4.47
C LYS A 35 4.38 -18.53 3.28
N THR A 36 3.30 -18.60 2.52
CA THR A 36 2.97 -17.62 1.51
C THR A 36 3.09 -16.26 2.19
N ARG A 37 4.12 -15.50 1.82
CA ARG A 37 4.43 -14.22 2.45
C ARG A 37 3.50 -13.20 1.82
N GLN A 38 2.40 -12.96 2.51
CA GLN A 38 1.42 -11.97 2.10
C GLN A 38 1.94 -10.57 2.48
N ILE A 39 2.00 -9.68 1.49
CA ILE A 39 2.35 -8.28 1.66
C ILE A 39 1.09 -7.43 1.54
N LEU A 40 0.81 -6.59 2.54
CA LEU A 40 -0.21 -5.57 2.43
C LEU A 40 0.37 -4.32 1.77
N ILE A 41 -0.28 -3.89 0.68
CA ILE A 41 0.01 -2.65 -0.02
C ILE A 41 -1.19 -1.73 0.11
N VAL A 42 -0.99 -0.51 0.60
CA VAL A 42 -2.05 0.50 0.72
C VAL A 42 -1.80 1.59 -0.31
N PHE A 43 -2.63 1.64 -1.35
CA PHE A 43 -2.57 2.65 -2.40
C PHE A 43 -3.50 3.83 -2.10
N ARG A 44 -2.93 4.88 -1.51
CA ARG A 44 -3.64 6.06 -1.02
C ARG A 44 -3.73 7.15 -2.08
N HIS A 45 -4.72 7.02 -2.96
CA HIS A 45 -5.08 8.02 -3.96
C HIS A 45 -6.12 9.03 -3.41
N TYR A 46 -5.86 9.53 -2.21
CA TYR A 46 -6.79 10.42 -1.53
C TYR A 46 -6.36 11.88 -1.66
N ARG A 47 -7.37 12.75 -1.76
CA ARG A 47 -7.21 14.20 -1.77
C ARG A 47 -8.43 14.82 -1.11
N SER A 48 -8.20 15.82 -0.27
CA SER A 48 -9.26 16.68 0.27
C SER A 48 -9.86 17.54 -0.86
N GLU A 49 -11.12 17.94 -0.73
CA GLU A 49 -11.90 18.65 -1.75
C GLU A 49 -11.09 19.60 -2.66
N GLY A 50 -11.26 19.48 -3.97
CA GLY A 50 -10.54 20.31 -4.94
C GLY A 50 -10.66 19.77 -6.37
N ARG A 51 -10.40 20.63 -7.35
CA ARG A 51 -10.30 20.19 -8.75
C ARG A 51 -8.94 19.55 -8.98
N GLU A 52 -8.92 18.43 -9.71
CA GLU A 52 -7.66 17.84 -10.16
C GLU A 52 -6.92 18.84 -11.07
N THR A 53 -5.63 19.00 -10.82
CA THR A 53 -4.71 19.79 -11.64
C THR A 53 -3.77 18.87 -12.40
N ALA A 54 -3.10 19.39 -13.43
CA ALA A 54 -2.08 18.65 -14.15
C ALA A 54 -0.95 18.14 -13.22
N ASP A 55 -0.57 18.92 -12.20
CA ASP A 55 0.41 18.46 -11.20
C ASP A 55 -0.10 17.21 -10.49
N SER A 56 -1.32 17.29 -9.95
CA SER A 56 -1.90 16.19 -9.20
C SER A 56 -2.03 14.91 -10.03
N ILE A 57 -2.43 15.04 -11.30
CA ILE A 57 -2.53 13.92 -12.23
C ILE A 57 -1.15 13.28 -12.48
N VAL A 58 -0.11 14.09 -12.65
CA VAL A 58 1.26 13.58 -12.81
C VAL A 58 1.74 12.85 -11.56
N HIS A 59 1.53 13.42 -10.38
CA HIS A 59 1.87 12.78 -9.11
C HIS A 59 1.18 11.44 -8.92
N LEU A 60 -0.12 11.38 -9.22
CA LEU A 60 -0.91 10.15 -9.12
C LEU A 60 -0.44 9.10 -10.13
N ASN A 61 -0.23 9.49 -11.39
CA ASN A 61 0.21 8.55 -12.42
C ASN A 61 1.62 8.03 -12.15
N GLN A 62 2.54 8.86 -11.68
CA GLN A 62 3.86 8.41 -11.26
C GLN A 62 3.77 7.42 -10.10
N LEU A 63 2.89 7.68 -9.12
CA LEU A 63 2.66 6.77 -8.01
C LEU A 63 2.13 5.42 -8.49
N LYS A 64 1.18 5.40 -9.44
CA LYS A 64 0.67 4.17 -10.07
C LYS A 64 1.78 3.39 -10.76
N SER A 65 2.63 4.07 -11.55
CA SER A 65 3.78 3.45 -12.21
C SER A 65 4.76 2.85 -11.20
N TRP A 66 4.99 3.53 -10.08
CA TRP A 66 5.88 3.04 -9.04
C TRP A 66 5.31 1.80 -8.34
N LEU A 67 4.02 1.79 -8.03
CA LEU A 67 3.33 0.63 -7.47
C LEU A 67 3.45 -0.59 -8.40
N LEU A 68 3.17 -0.43 -9.69
CA LEU A 68 3.29 -1.52 -10.68
C LEU A 68 4.73 -2.03 -10.79
N TYR A 69 5.70 -1.11 -10.83
CA TYR A 69 7.11 -1.47 -10.84
C TYR A 69 7.51 -2.27 -9.59
N PHE A 70 7.07 -1.82 -8.41
CA PHE A 70 7.31 -2.50 -7.15
C PHE A 70 6.75 -3.93 -7.18
N MET A 71 5.47 -4.10 -7.51
CA MET A 71 4.85 -5.43 -7.54
C MET A 71 5.53 -6.36 -8.53
N ARG A 72 5.80 -5.90 -9.76
CA ARG A 72 6.48 -6.70 -10.78
C ARG A 72 7.88 -7.10 -10.35
N ARG A 73 8.63 -6.17 -9.76
CA ARG A 73 9.99 -6.45 -9.29
C ARG A 73 9.99 -7.46 -8.15
N VAL A 74 9.16 -7.25 -7.13
CA VAL A 74 9.05 -8.17 -5.99
C VAL A 74 8.59 -9.55 -6.43
N LYS A 75 7.61 -9.63 -7.35
CA LYS A 75 7.08 -10.88 -7.86
C LYS A 75 8.09 -11.67 -8.69
N ASN A 76 8.87 -10.97 -9.52
CA ASN A 76 9.96 -11.58 -10.30
C ASN A 76 11.08 -12.10 -9.37
N GLU A 77 11.45 -11.33 -8.34
CA GLU A 77 12.48 -11.74 -7.37
C GLU A 77 11.98 -12.84 -6.42
N ASN A 78 10.68 -12.88 -6.10
CA ASN A 78 10.07 -13.81 -5.14
C ASN A 78 8.67 -14.27 -5.65
N PRO A 79 8.60 -15.28 -6.53
CA PRO A 79 7.34 -15.73 -7.14
C PRO A 79 6.29 -16.23 -6.15
N GLU A 80 6.69 -16.65 -4.95
CA GLU A 80 5.81 -17.15 -3.89
C GLU A 80 5.09 -16.05 -3.09
N TYR A 81 5.46 -14.78 -3.30
CA TYR A 81 4.86 -13.66 -2.59
C TYR A 81 3.47 -13.35 -3.17
N GLN A 82 2.52 -13.08 -2.28
CA GLN A 82 1.18 -12.63 -2.65
C GLN A 82 0.97 -11.21 -2.13
N PHE A 83 0.20 -10.41 -2.85
CA PHE A 83 -0.14 -9.06 -2.42
C PHE A 83 -1.62 -8.96 -2.08
N ILE A 84 -1.93 -8.18 -1.04
CA ILE A 84 -3.25 -7.58 -0.88
C ILE A 84 -3.06 -6.10 -1.17
N VAL A 85 -3.69 -5.59 -2.22
CA VAL A 85 -3.69 -4.16 -2.53
C VAL A 85 -4.98 -3.53 -2.03
N GLU A 86 -4.87 -2.72 -1.00
CA GLU A 86 -5.94 -1.88 -0.51
C GLU A 86 -5.97 -0.57 -1.29
N THR A 87 -7.14 -0.25 -1.83
CA THR A 87 -7.41 0.99 -2.53
C THR A 87 -8.67 1.64 -1.96
N GLY A 88 -8.92 2.89 -2.32
CA GLY A 88 -10.20 3.56 -2.08
C GLY A 88 -11.45 2.85 -2.60
N ARG A 89 -11.32 1.84 -3.50
CA ARG A 89 -12.44 1.02 -3.99
C ARG A 89 -12.59 -0.31 -3.25
N GLY A 90 -11.62 -0.69 -2.42
CA GLY A 90 -11.61 -1.96 -1.70
C GLY A 90 -10.28 -2.70 -1.81
N LEU A 91 -10.30 -3.96 -1.36
CA LEU A 91 -9.16 -4.87 -1.33
C LEU A 91 -9.09 -5.70 -2.61
N CYS A 92 -7.90 -5.80 -3.19
CA CYS A 92 -7.62 -6.61 -4.37
C CYS A 92 -6.48 -7.59 -4.07
N PRO A 93 -6.76 -8.91 -3.97
CA PRO A 93 -5.70 -9.91 -3.86
C PRO A 93 -5.01 -10.08 -5.22
N ILE A 94 -3.68 -10.19 -5.20
CA ILE A 94 -2.84 -10.40 -6.40
C ILE A 94 -1.91 -11.58 -6.12
N GLU A 95 -2.08 -12.65 -6.88
CA GLU A 95 -1.33 -13.90 -6.70
C GLU A 95 -0.37 -14.19 -7.86
N THR A 96 -0.64 -13.70 -9.06
CA THR A 96 0.10 -14.01 -10.29
C THR A 96 0.57 -12.75 -11.02
N GLU A 97 1.40 -12.89 -12.05
CA GLU A 97 1.77 -11.75 -12.92
C GLU A 97 0.58 -11.31 -13.78
N GLU A 98 -0.28 -12.23 -14.20
CA GLU A 98 -1.52 -11.95 -14.93
C GLU A 98 -2.50 -11.12 -14.08
N ASP A 99 -2.54 -11.35 -12.76
CA ASP A 99 -3.30 -10.51 -11.83
C ASP A 99 -2.74 -9.10 -11.78
N ILE A 100 -1.42 -8.93 -11.84
CA ILE A 100 -0.78 -7.60 -11.88
C ILE A 100 -1.21 -6.86 -13.16
N ASP A 101 -1.26 -7.55 -14.30
CA ASP A 101 -1.68 -6.95 -15.57
C ASP A 101 -3.17 -6.57 -15.54
N SER A 102 -4.03 -7.42 -14.97
CA SER A 102 -5.45 -7.13 -14.78
C SER A 102 -5.64 -5.93 -13.84
N PHE A 103 -4.94 -5.94 -12.70
CA PHE A 103 -4.94 -4.84 -11.74
C PHE A 103 -4.39 -3.55 -12.36
N SER A 104 -3.44 -3.61 -13.29
CA SER A 104 -2.93 -2.42 -13.97
C SER A 104 -4.01 -1.68 -14.76
N GLN A 105 -4.95 -2.42 -15.35
CA GLN A 105 -6.11 -1.86 -16.05
C GLN A 105 -7.04 -1.17 -15.05
N ASP A 106 -7.35 -1.82 -13.93
CA ASP A 106 -8.18 -1.23 -12.86
C ASP A 106 -7.54 0.01 -12.25
N LEU A 107 -6.24 -0.07 -11.95
CA LEU A 107 -5.43 1.02 -11.41
C LEU A 107 -5.43 2.24 -12.33
N SER A 108 -5.44 2.05 -13.64
CA SER A 108 -5.52 3.14 -14.62
C SER A 108 -6.80 3.98 -14.43
N THR A 109 -7.90 3.35 -14.03
CA THR A 109 -9.21 4.00 -13.82
C THR A 109 -9.37 4.68 -12.45
N LEU A 110 -8.38 4.57 -11.56
CA LEU A 110 -8.41 5.22 -10.25
C LEU A 110 -8.00 6.68 -10.38
N PHE A 111 -8.88 7.60 -9.97
CA PHE A 111 -8.63 9.03 -9.86
C PHE A 111 -8.63 9.43 -8.39
N PHE A 112 -8.28 10.67 -8.07
CA PHE A 112 -8.38 11.09 -6.67
C PHE A 112 -9.80 10.98 -6.14
N GLN A 113 -9.92 10.52 -4.90
CA GLN A 113 -11.21 10.44 -4.22
C GLN A 113 -11.09 10.83 -2.74
N SER A 114 -12.22 11.06 -2.10
CA SER A 114 -12.29 11.21 -0.66
C SER A 114 -11.95 9.88 0.03
N GLU A 115 -11.23 9.98 1.16
CA GLU A 115 -10.93 8.80 1.98
C GLU A 115 -12.23 8.18 2.54
N PRO A 116 -12.46 6.87 2.37
CA PRO A 116 -13.65 6.21 2.91
C PRO A 116 -13.64 6.20 4.46
N PRO A 117 -14.82 6.24 5.10
CA PRO A 117 -14.94 6.37 6.56
C PRO A 117 -14.53 5.11 7.34
N SER A 118 -14.47 3.95 6.67
CA SER A 118 -14.17 2.66 7.30
C SER A 118 -12.95 2.01 6.65
N TYR A 119 -11.95 1.72 7.48
CA TYR A 119 -10.86 0.81 7.15
C TYR A 119 -11.01 -0.43 8.01
N GLN A 120 -10.77 -1.59 7.42
CA GLN A 120 -10.67 -2.84 8.18
C GLN A 120 -9.21 -3.03 8.55
N ASP A 121 -8.91 -2.97 9.85
CA ASP A 121 -7.59 -3.35 10.35
C ASP A 121 -7.45 -4.87 10.20
N ASP A 122 -6.49 -5.33 9.40
CA ASP A 122 -6.13 -6.75 9.35
C ASP A 122 -5.05 -7.04 10.41
N PRO A 123 -5.37 -7.77 11.49
CA PRO A 123 -4.45 -8.04 12.59
C PRO A 123 -3.33 -9.02 12.23
N ALA A 124 -3.34 -9.65 11.05
CA ALA A 124 -2.36 -10.66 10.65
C ALA A 124 -1.13 -10.10 9.92
N VAL A 125 -1.11 -8.80 9.63
CA VAL A 125 -0.08 -8.19 8.78
C VAL A 125 1.13 -7.73 9.59
N ASN A 126 2.33 -8.23 9.25
CA ASN A 126 3.59 -7.86 9.90
C ASN A 126 4.31 -6.69 9.23
N GLU A 127 4.01 -6.41 7.96
CA GLU A 127 4.64 -5.36 7.18
C GLU A 127 3.65 -4.71 6.20
N VAL A 128 3.68 -3.38 6.07
CA VAL A 128 2.78 -2.60 5.23
C VAL A 128 3.58 -1.66 4.32
N TYR A 129 3.21 -1.64 3.04
CA TYR A 129 3.78 -0.75 2.02
C TYR A 129 2.73 0.28 1.61
N ILE A 130 2.94 1.55 1.95
CA ILE A 130 2.00 2.62 1.70
C ILE A 130 2.49 3.46 0.54
N PHE A 131 1.69 3.55 -0.52
CA PHE A 131 1.93 4.42 -1.67
C PHE A 131 1.02 5.63 -1.55
N SER A 132 1.59 6.84 -1.47
CA SER A 132 0.82 8.08 -1.29
C SER A 132 1.37 9.25 -2.10
N THR A 133 0.59 10.31 -2.23
CA THR A 133 0.93 11.53 -2.96
C THR A 133 1.08 12.71 -1.99
N PRO A 134 1.54 13.90 -2.41
CA PRO A 134 1.60 15.03 -1.49
C PRO A 134 0.20 15.59 -1.16
N TYR A 135 -0.83 15.17 -1.91
CA TYR A 135 -2.23 15.62 -1.72
C TYR A 135 -3.00 14.83 -0.65
N ASP A 136 -2.41 13.76 -0.10
CA ASP A 136 -3.02 12.95 0.96
C ASP A 136 -2.77 13.59 2.34
N GLU A 137 -3.62 14.56 2.69
CA GLU A 137 -3.58 15.26 3.98
C GLU A 137 -3.81 14.33 5.17
N LYS A 138 -4.42 13.15 4.95
CA LYS A 138 -4.77 12.18 5.98
C LYS A 138 -3.72 11.07 6.14
N LEU A 139 -2.60 11.15 5.42
CA LEU A 139 -1.49 10.20 5.56
C LEU A 139 -0.99 10.07 7.01
N PRO A 140 -0.80 11.15 7.80
CA PRO A 140 -0.39 11.01 9.21
C PRO A 140 -1.37 10.18 10.05
N ASN A 141 -2.68 10.31 9.78
CA ASN A 141 -3.72 9.53 10.46
C ASN A 141 -3.65 8.06 10.07
N ALA A 142 -3.35 7.75 8.80
CA ALA A 142 -3.14 6.39 8.34
C ALA A 142 -1.89 5.76 8.97
N LEU A 143 -0.77 6.49 9.04
CA LEU A 143 0.45 6.03 9.70
C LEU A 143 0.24 5.77 11.19
N ALA A 144 -0.64 6.54 11.84
CA ALA A 144 -0.99 6.30 13.24
C ALA A 144 -1.63 4.92 13.47
N ARG A 145 -2.34 4.36 12.48
CA ARG A 145 -2.94 3.02 12.56
C ARG A 145 -1.87 1.93 12.54
N TYR A 146 -0.83 2.09 11.73
CA TYR A 146 0.23 1.10 11.54
C TYR A 146 1.43 1.26 12.50
N ARG A 147 1.34 2.10 13.54
CA ARG A 147 2.46 2.40 14.47
C ARG A 147 3.19 1.19 15.06
N LYS A 148 2.52 0.06 15.23
CA LYS A 148 3.10 -1.17 15.81
C LYS A 148 3.76 -2.08 14.77
N ILE A 149 3.44 -1.87 13.49
CA ILE A 149 3.80 -2.72 12.34
C ILE A 149 4.97 -2.08 11.60
N GLN A 150 5.77 -2.88 10.88
CA GLN A 150 6.82 -2.34 10.03
C GLN A 150 6.16 -1.64 8.83
N THR A 151 6.39 -0.33 8.66
CA THR A 151 5.71 0.46 7.61
C THR A 151 6.71 1.13 6.68
N HIS A 152 6.56 0.86 5.39
CA HIS A 152 7.35 1.46 4.31
C HIS A 152 6.48 2.42 3.52
N VAL A 153 6.86 3.69 3.46
CA VAL A 153 6.07 4.73 2.77
C VAL A 153 6.80 5.15 1.50
N PHE A 154 6.13 5.05 0.37
CA PHE A 154 6.58 5.54 -0.93
C PHE A 154 5.71 6.73 -1.30
N ARG A 155 6.31 7.91 -1.35
CA ARG A 155 5.57 9.16 -1.53
C ARG A 155 6.15 9.98 -2.66
N THR A 156 5.30 10.45 -3.57
CA THR A 156 5.72 11.50 -4.51
C THR A 156 5.69 12.85 -3.82
N VAL A 157 6.67 13.71 -4.09
CA VAL A 157 6.77 15.04 -3.45
C VAL A 157 7.08 16.09 -4.51
N PRO A 158 6.56 17.33 -4.39
CA PRO A 158 6.97 18.40 -5.29
C PRO A 158 8.46 18.63 -5.13
N ARG A 159 9.19 18.80 -6.24
CA ARG A 159 10.61 19.13 -6.21
C ARG A 159 10.80 20.53 -5.65
N THR A 160 11.62 20.67 -4.59
CA THR A 160 11.80 21.96 -3.90
C THR A 160 13.16 22.60 -4.17
N ALA A 161 14.19 21.79 -4.48
CA ALA A 161 15.54 22.31 -4.73
C ALA A 161 16.14 21.81 -6.07
N GLU A 162 16.87 22.71 -6.74
CA GLU A 162 17.69 22.37 -7.92
C GLU A 162 18.83 21.44 -7.49
N GLY A 163 18.81 20.19 -7.98
CA GLY A 163 19.81 19.16 -7.65
C GLY A 163 19.24 17.94 -6.92
N GLU A 164 18.00 17.97 -6.44
CA GLU A 164 17.33 16.78 -5.91
C GLU A 164 17.19 15.72 -7.00
N MET A 165 17.57 14.47 -6.71
CA MET A 165 17.34 13.33 -7.59
C MET A 165 15.83 13.12 -7.74
N GLY A 166 15.30 13.34 -8.94
CA GLY A 166 13.87 13.28 -9.21
C GLY A 166 13.59 13.24 -10.70
N ILE A 167 12.31 13.25 -11.06
CA ILE A 167 11.87 13.29 -12.46
C ILE A 167 11.33 14.66 -12.81
N THR A 168 11.66 15.11 -14.03
CA THR A 168 11.01 16.26 -14.64
C THR A 168 10.04 15.75 -15.71
N VAL A 169 8.76 16.03 -15.54
CA VAL A 169 7.72 15.68 -16.51
C VAL A 169 7.39 16.92 -17.32
N HIS A 170 7.67 16.86 -18.62
CA HIS A 170 7.33 17.92 -19.57
C HIS A 170 5.92 17.69 -20.11
N LEU A 171 5.01 18.63 -19.83
CA LEU A 171 3.67 18.60 -20.40
C LEU A 171 3.67 19.42 -21.69
N PHE A 172 3.29 18.78 -22.81
CA PHE A 172 3.09 19.38 -24.13
C PHE A 172 4.35 20.04 -24.73
N GLU A 173 5.31 19.22 -25.17
CA GLU A 173 6.64 19.70 -25.61
C GLU A 173 6.65 20.63 -26.85
N LYS A 174 5.61 20.64 -27.71
CA LYS A 174 5.58 21.49 -28.92
C LYS A 174 4.16 21.90 -29.33
N PRO A 175 3.87 23.21 -29.52
CA PRO A 175 2.54 23.72 -29.89
C PRO A 175 2.21 23.58 -31.39
N LYS A 176 2.90 22.71 -32.13
CA LYS A 176 2.81 22.74 -33.61
C LYS A 176 1.44 22.32 -34.17
N SER A 177 0.56 21.69 -33.37
CA SER A 177 -0.78 21.33 -33.85
C SER A 177 -1.78 20.94 -32.75
N MET A 178 -1.57 21.32 -31.49
CA MET A 178 -2.43 20.85 -30.40
C MET A 178 -3.54 21.87 -30.13
N GLY A 179 -4.79 21.45 -30.27
CA GLY A 179 -5.93 22.19 -29.74
C GLY A 179 -5.69 22.41 -28.25
N PHE A 180 -5.80 23.66 -27.80
CA PHE A 180 -5.60 23.98 -26.40
C PHE A 180 -6.50 23.07 -25.55
N PRO A 181 -5.96 22.31 -24.57
CA PRO A 181 -6.82 21.67 -23.58
C PRO A 181 -7.70 22.76 -22.94
N GLY A 182 -8.93 22.47 -22.50
CA GLY A 182 -9.77 23.49 -21.87
C GLY A 182 -9.09 24.14 -20.65
N SER A 183 -9.56 25.29 -20.15
CA SER A 183 -8.90 26.11 -19.11
C SER A 183 -8.43 25.39 -17.82
N TRP A 184 -8.83 24.14 -17.61
CA TRP A 184 -8.37 23.26 -16.53
C TRP A 184 -6.84 23.08 -16.44
N PHE A 185 -6.08 23.19 -17.56
CA PHE A 185 -4.62 23.01 -17.55
C PHE A 185 -3.85 24.22 -16.98
N LEU A 186 -4.48 25.39 -16.91
CA LEU A 186 -3.88 26.64 -16.42
C LEU A 186 -3.90 26.74 -14.90
N PHE A 187 -4.71 25.91 -14.23
CA PHE A 187 -4.75 25.91 -12.77
C PHE A 187 -3.47 25.24 -12.23
N LYS A 188 -2.66 26.05 -11.56
CA LYS A 188 -1.52 25.59 -10.77
C LYS A 188 -2.03 25.22 -9.38
N ASP A 189 -1.63 24.07 -8.86
CA ASP A 189 -1.80 23.81 -7.43
C ASP A 189 -0.77 24.66 -6.66
N HIS A 190 -1.23 25.41 -5.66
CA HIS A 190 -0.37 26.08 -4.69
C HIS A 190 0.15 25.07 -3.67
N MET A 191 0.96 24.11 -4.12
CA MET A 191 1.75 23.24 -3.22
C MET A 191 3.20 23.74 -3.22
N ASP A 192 3.41 24.91 -2.62
CA ASP A 192 4.76 25.47 -2.44
C ASP A 192 5.48 24.86 -1.23
N VAL A 193 4.78 24.03 -0.43
CA VAL A 193 5.31 23.36 0.76
C VAL A 193 4.88 21.90 0.77
N ASN A 194 5.83 20.97 0.86
CA ASN A 194 5.56 19.54 1.05
C ASN A 194 4.95 19.35 2.45
N PRO A 195 3.72 18.80 2.59
CA PRO A 195 3.13 18.60 3.91
C PRO A 195 4.01 17.65 4.71
N GLU A 196 4.43 18.08 5.90
CA GLU A 196 5.26 17.26 6.80
C GLU A 196 4.53 15.97 7.17
N ILE A 197 5.25 14.85 7.08
CA ILE A 197 4.76 13.56 7.58
C ILE A 197 4.92 13.59 9.09
N GLY A 198 3.86 14.02 9.79
CA GLY A 198 3.85 14.09 11.25
C GLY A 198 3.87 12.70 11.90
N GLY A 199 4.97 12.37 12.59
CA GLY A 199 5.04 11.30 13.59
C GLY A 199 6.05 10.18 13.30
N PRO A 200 6.49 9.44 14.34
CA PRO A 200 7.46 8.37 14.18
C PRO A 200 6.83 7.16 13.47
N VAL A 201 7.32 6.85 12.27
CA VAL A 201 7.02 5.60 11.56
C VAL A 201 8.05 4.55 11.96
N LYS A 202 7.59 3.36 12.33
CA LYS A 202 8.48 2.21 12.57
C LYS A 202 8.87 1.59 11.22
N GLY A 203 9.71 2.28 10.46
CA GLY A 203 10.16 1.82 9.13
C GLY A 203 10.80 2.93 8.31
N ARG A 204 10.66 2.88 6.98
CA ARG A 204 11.34 3.78 6.04
C ARG A 204 10.35 4.64 5.27
N ILE A 205 10.70 5.90 5.04
CA ILE A 205 10.01 6.79 4.13
C ILE A 205 10.93 7.02 2.93
N GLU A 206 10.42 6.78 1.74
CA GLU A 206 11.07 7.02 0.45
C GLU A 206 10.27 8.08 -0.30
N GLU A 207 10.85 9.27 -0.41
CA GLU A 207 10.26 10.37 -1.15
C GLU A 207 10.85 10.45 -2.55
N TYR A 208 9.99 10.67 -3.54
CA TYR A 208 10.37 10.78 -4.93
C TYR A 208 9.98 12.16 -5.48
N PRO A 209 10.95 13.08 -5.62
CA PRO A 209 10.72 14.42 -6.14
C PRO A 209 10.23 14.40 -7.59
N ILE A 210 9.16 15.15 -7.85
CA ILE A 210 8.58 15.33 -9.19
C ILE A 210 8.50 16.83 -9.48
N GLU A 211 9.00 17.21 -10.64
CA GLU A 211 8.88 18.55 -11.19
C GLU A 211 8.02 18.51 -12.44
N VAL A 212 6.94 19.29 -12.46
CA VAL A 212 6.06 19.38 -13.63
C VAL A 212 6.34 20.69 -14.36
N LYS A 213 6.99 20.57 -15.53
CA LYS A 213 7.25 21.73 -16.40
C LYS A 213 6.09 21.90 -17.38
N ARG A 214 5.37 23.01 -17.19
CA ARG A 214 4.38 23.55 -18.14
C ARG A 214 5.06 24.54 -19.08
N PHE A 215 4.39 24.97 -20.15
CA PHE A 215 4.87 25.99 -21.08
C PHE A 215 5.66 27.12 -20.40
N SER A 216 6.82 27.47 -20.96
CA SER A 216 7.41 28.80 -20.78
C SER A 216 7.00 29.63 -22.00
N PHE A 217 6.19 30.66 -21.79
CA PHE A 217 5.94 31.69 -22.80
C PHE A 217 7.18 32.58 -22.95
#